data_AF-A0A928D4V7-F1
#
_entry.id   AF-A0A928D4V7-F1
#
_cell.length_a   1.000
_cell.length_b   1.000
_cell.length_c   1.000
_cell.angle_alpha   90.00
_cell.angle_beta   90.00
_cell.angle_gamma   90.00
#
_symmetry.space_group_name_H-M   'P 1'
#
loop_
_entity.id
_entity.type
_entity.pdbx_description
1 polymer ?
#
loop_
_entity_poly.entity_id
_entity_poly.type
_entity_poly.pdbx_seq_one_letter_code
_entity_poly.pdbx_strand_id
1 'polypeptide(L)'
;MSKTISCPFCQSQITVDENASAVVCMACGKGFSLGVTAQPGNMQPTMQQQFTPQMQFQQPPMMPVNGYTPSPQRRRSGKGLFITTVIFNSLSILAGFVFALTLLVCCIHEGRYKTDEVFIATSVFTSPFIITAFVLNLISIAQYWSLLPQHFSRGFSPGAAVAFMLIPLFNLYWVWALHLRLGDGLSQMTYRQTPAKGCGTAAAILIFLGIISPFTLPLQFIGYLIGICGYHSAAKVIEP
;
A
#
# COMPACT_ATOMS: atom_id res chain seq x y z
N MET A 1 21.26 3.49 -35.62
CA MET A 1 20.89 2.23 -36.29
C MET A 1 20.58 1.21 -35.20
N SER A 2 19.82 0.15 -35.47
CA SER A 2 19.56 -0.88 -34.44
C SER A 2 20.65 -1.95 -34.46
N LYS A 3 21.17 -2.33 -33.28
CA LYS A 3 22.14 -3.42 -33.13
C LYS A 3 21.51 -4.55 -32.32
N THR A 4 21.72 -5.79 -32.77
CA THR A 4 21.29 -6.98 -32.04
C THR A 4 22.40 -7.43 -31.10
N ILE A 5 22.09 -7.60 -29.82
CA ILE A 5 23.00 -8.14 -28.80
C ILE A 5 22.38 -9.36 -28.12
N SER A 6 23.21 -10.28 -27.64
CA SER A 6 22.75 -11.43 -26.85
C SER A 6 22.74 -11.09 -25.36
N CYS A 7 21.64 -11.41 -24.67
CA CYS A 7 21.54 -11.21 -23.23
C CYS A 7 22.58 -12.08 -22.49
N PRO A 8 23.42 -11.52 -21.60
CA PRO A 8 24.44 -12.29 -20.89
C PRO A 8 23.85 -13.32 -19.91
N PHE A 9 22.57 -13.17 -19.52
CA PHE A 9 21.93 -14.03 -18.54
C PHE A 9 21.15 -15.21 -19.14
N CYS A 10 20.55 -15.03 -20.32
CA CYS A 10 19.65 -16.02 -20.91
C CYS A 10 19.87 -16.25 -22.41
N GLN A 11 20.86 -15.59 -23.01
CA GLN A 11 21.24 -15.71 -24.42
C GLN A 11 20.17 -15.33 -25.46
N SER A 12 19.01 -14.81 -25.04
CA SER A 12 18.01 -14.26 -25.97
C SER A 12 18.58 -13.08 -26.74
N GLN A 13 18.31 -12.99 -28.05
CA GLN A 13 18.67 -11.84 -28.87
C GLN A 13 17.76 -10.65 -28.57
N ILE A 14 18.35 -9.48 -28.40
CA ILE A 14 17.66 -8.22 -28.10
C ILE A 14 18.12 -7.17 -29.10
N THR A 15 17.17 -6.49 -29.71
CA THR A 15 17.43 -5.34 -30.60
C THR A 15 17.48 -4.07 -29.77
N VAL A 16 18.59 -3.35 -29.83
CA VAL A 16 18.84 -2.15 -29.02
C VAL A 16 19.22 -0.99 -29.91
N ASP A 17 18.81 0.21 -29.50
CA ASP A 17 19.29 1.46 -30.09
C ASP A 17 20.76 1.70 -29.72
N GLU A 18 21.57 2.19 -30.66
CA GLU A 18 23.02 2.41 -30.48
C GLU A 18 23.35 3.38 -29.34
N ASN A 19 22.42 4.28 -29.01
CA ASN A 19 22.62 5.30 -27.98
C ASN A 19 22.15 4.87 -26.58
N ALA A 20 21.65 3.63 -26.40
CA ALA A 20 21.17 3.15 -25.11
C ALA A 20 22.34 2.75 -24.19
N SER A 21 22.47 3.40 -23.04
CA SER A 21 23.48 3.07 -22.02
C SER A 21 23.07 1.89 -21.11
N ALA A 22 21.78 1.57 -21.04
CA ALA A 22 21.23 0.46 -20.26
C ALA A 22 20.07 -0.21 -20.98
N VAL A 23 19.99 -1.54 -20.87
CA VAL A 23 18.97 -2.36 -21.53
C VAL A 23 18.39 -3.37 -20.55
N VAL A 24 17.07 -3.55 -20.58
CA VAL A 24 16.37 -4.59 -19.83
C VAL A 24 15.97 -5.72 -20.78
N CYS A 25 16.41 -6.95 -20.48
CA CYS A 25 16.02 -8.11 -21.28
C CYS A 25 14.53 -8.42 -21.12
N MET A 26 13.78 -8.45 -22.21
CA MET A 26 12.34 -8.79 -22.20
C MET A 26 12.07 -10.26 -21.83
N ALA A 27 13.01 -11.17 -22.08
CA ALA A 27 12.86 -12.59 -21.78
C ALA A 27 13.05 -12.91 -20.29
N CYS A 28 14.10 -12.37 -19.65
CA CYS A 28 14.44 -12.69 -18.26
C CYS A 28 14.23 -11.55 -17.26
N GLY A 29 13.97 -10.32 -17.72
CA GLY A 29 13.71 -9.15 -16.87
C GLY A 29 14.94 -8.52 -16.21
N LYS A 30 16.16 -9.02 -16.46
CA LYS A 30 17.40 -8.47 -15.89
C LYS A 30 17.90 -7.28 -16.72
N GLY A 31 18.30 -6.21 -16.03
CA GLY A 31 18.95 -5.04 -16.62
C GLY A 31 20.47 -5.19 -16.63
N PHE A 32 21.13 -4.71 -17.68
CA PHE A 32 22.59 -4.61 -17.76
C PHE A 32 23.01 -3.34 -18.51
N SER A 33 24.14 -2.78 -18.13
CA SER A 33 24.74 -1.64 -18.82
C SER A 33 25.53 -2.12 -20.03
N LEU A 34 25.32 -1.46 -21.17
CA LEU A 34 26.21 -1.61 -22.30
C LEU A 34 27.45 -0.78 -21.97
N GLY A 35 28.49 -1.45 -21.47
CA GLY A 35 29.77 -0.80 -21.21
C GLY A 35 30.18 -0.07 -22.47
N VAL A 36 30.24 1.26 -22.40
CA VAL A 36 30.78 2.09 -23.47
C VAL A 36 32.20 1.59 -23.64
N THR A 37 32.47 0.83 -24.70
CA THR A 37 33.83 0.51 -25.12
C THR A 37 34.50 1.84 -25.38
N ALA A 38 35.24 2.33 -24.39
CA ALA A 38 36.05 3.51 -24.50
C ALA A 38 36.96 3.29 -25.71
N GLN A 39 36.82 4.15 -26.72
CA GLN A 39 37.79 4.24 -27.79
C GLN A 39 39.19 4.39 -27.17
N PRO A 40 40.22 3.71 -27.68
CA PRO A 40 41.59 3.93 -27.25
C PRO A 40 42.06 5.30 -27.78
N GLY A 41 41.75 6.36 -27.03
CA GLY A 41 42.17 7.73 -27.30
C GLY A 41 43.11 8.20 -26.19
N ASN A 42 44.38 8.36 -26.55
CA ASN A 42 45.48 9.04 -25.86
C ASN A 42 45.25 9.50 -24.40
N MET A 43 45.98 8.86 -23.49
CA MET A 43 46.22 9.34 -22.14
C MET A 43 46.96 10.68 -22.18
N GLN A 44 46.35 11.73 -21.61
CA GLN A 44 47.09 12.83 -20.99
C GLN A 44 46.70 12.91 -19.51
N PRO A 45 47.68 13.00 -18.59
CA PRO A 45 47.42 13.12 -17.17
C PRO A 45 47.19 14.59 -16.81
N THR A 46 45.95 14.97 -16.49
CA THR A 46 45.68 16.26 -15.86
C THR A 46 45.26 16.04 -14.41
N MET A 47 46.11 16.55 -13.52
CA MET A 47 45.94 16.60 -12.08
C MET A 47 44.71 17.39 -11.65
N GLN A 48 44.14 16.93 -10.53
CA GLN A 48 43.50 17.69 -9.45
C GLN A 48 42.30 18.59 -9.80
N GLN A 49 41.13 18.23 -9.27
CA GLN A 49 40.53 19.12 -8.28
C GLN A 49 39.61 18.39 -7.29
N GLN A 50 39.77 18.84 -6.06
CA GLN A 50 39.32 18.30 -4.80
C GLN A 50 38.01 18.98 -4.38
N PHE A 51 37.23 18.29 -3.55
CA PHE A 51 36.07 18.74 -2.77
C PHE A 51 34.67 18.66 -3.41
N THR A 52 33.91 17.67 -2.96
CA THR A 52 32.76 17.93 -2.08
C THR A 52 32.52 16.70 -1.20
N PRO A 53 32.33 16.86 0.13
CA PRO A 53 31.86 15.77 0.96
C PRO A 53 30.39 15.54 0.64
N GLN A 54 30.11 14.72 -0.38
CA GLN A 54 28.80 14.11 -0.46
C GLN A 54 28.70 13.20 0.77
N MET A 55 27.79 13.55 1.68
CA MET A 55 27.19 12.57 2.56
C MET A 55 26.47 11.55 1.67
N GLN A 56 27.25 10.62 1.13
CA GLN A 56 26.74 9.36 0.63
C GLN A 56 26.12 8.73 1.87
N PHE A 57 24.79 8.79 1.97
CA PHE A 57 24.05 7.77 2.68
C PHE A 57 24.49 6.46 2.08
N GLN A 58 25.48 5.86 2.74
CA GLN A 58 26.05 4.58 2.38
C GLN A 58 24.88 3.62 2.51
N GLN A 59 24.24 3.36 1.37
CA GLN A 59 23.19 2.36 1.31
C GLN A 59 23.82 1.11 1.91
N PRO A 60 23.25 0.55 3.00
CA PRO A 60 23.84 -0.60 3.64
C PRO A 60 24.09 -1.65 2.55
N PRO A 61 25.28 -2.25 2.51
CA PRO A 61 25.66 -3.18 1.46
C PRO A 61 24.52 -4.18 1.29
N MET A 62 23.90 -4.17 0.11
CA MET A 62 22.83 -5.10 -0.22
C MET A 62 23.45 -6.49 -0.10
N MET A 63 23.09 -7.21 0.97
CA MET A 63 23.58 -8.56 1.17
C MET A 63 23.25 -9.36 -0.10
N PRO A 64 24.22 -10.04 -0.73
CA PRO A 64 23.93 -10.89 -1.87
C PRO A 64 22.91 -11.91 -1.40
N VAL A 65 21.71 -11.84 -1.97
CA VAL A 65 20.60 -12.79 -1.73
C VAL A 65 21.00 -14.11 -2.41
N ASN A 66 22.00 -14.77 -1.84
CA ASN A 66 22.45 -16.08 -2.25
C ASN A 66 21.52 -17.11 -1.59
N GLY A 67 20.67 -17.75 -2.40
CA GLY A 67 19.98 -18.97 -1.98
C GLY A 67 18.47 -18.89 -1.79
N TYR A 68 17.79 -17.77 -2.07
CA TYR A 68 16.33 -17.80 -2.15
C TYR A 68 15.91 -18.43 -3.48
N THR A 69 15.87 -19.76 -3.54
CA THR A 69 15.11 -20.47 -4.55
C THR A 69 13.66 -20.07 -4.32
N PRO A 70 13.02 -19.31 -5.23
CA PRO A 70 11.61 -18.99 -5.07
C PRO A 70 10.87 -20.32 -5.08
N SER A 71 10.37 -20.74 -3.92
CA SER A 71 9.42 -21.85 -3.84
C SER A 71 8.34 -21.56 -4.89
N PRO A 72 7.88 -22.54 -5.67
CA PRO A 72 6.84 -22.34 -6.67
C PRO A 72 5.60 -21.82 -5.95
N GLN A 73 5.49 -20.50 -5.86
CA GLN A 73 4.36 -19.81 -5.26
C GLN A 73 3.21 -20.11 -6.19
N ARG A 74 2.35 -21.03 -5.72
CA ARG A 74 1.09 -21.38 -6.37
C ARG A 74 0.39 -20.05 -6.66
N ARG A 75 0.36 -19.64 -7.94
CA ARG A 75 -0.40 -18.47 -8.42
C ARG A 75 -1.87 -18.77 -8.20
N ARG A 76 -2.35 -18.67 -6.96
CA ARG A 76 -3.78 -18.56 -6.70
C ARG A 76 -4.21 -17.25 -7.34
N SER A 77 -5.22 -17.32 -8.20
CA SER A 77 -5.83 -16.16 -8.85
C SER A 77 -6.26 -15.18 -7.76
N GLY A 78 -5.48 -14.12 -7.55
CA GLY A 78 -5.75 -13.09 -6.53
C GLY A 78 -7.06 -12.33 -6.76
N LYS A 79 -7.68 -12.50 -7.94
CA LYS A 79 -8.93 -11.85 -8.32
C LYS A 79 -10.10 -12.26 -7.43
N GLY A 80 -10.22 -13.55 -7.10
CA GLY A 80 -11.32 -14.05 -6.26
C GLY A 80 -11.26 -13.47 -4.85
N LEU A 81 -10.06 -13.44 -4.29
CA LEU A 81 -9.78 -12.93 -2.94
C LEU A 81 -10.05 -11.41 -2.84
N PHE A 82 -9.62 -10.64 -3.85
CA PHE A 82 -9.88 -9.19 -3.93
C PHE A 82 -11.38 -8.90 -3.88
N ILE A 83 -12.14 -9.55 -4.76
CA ILE A 83 -13.58 -9.30 -4.89
C ILE A 83 -14.28 -9.69 -3.60
N THR A 84 -13.94 -10.84 -3.00
CA THR A 84 -14.52 -11.24 -1.72
C THR A 84 -14.24 -10.21 -0.64
N THR A 85 -13.00 -9.73 -0.47
CA THR A 85 -12.71 -8.85 0.66
C THR A 85 -13.30 -7.45 0.49
N VAL A 86 -13.35 -6.91 -0.72
CA VAL A 86 -14.03 -5.63 -0.99
C VAL A 86 -15.53 -5.74 -0.70
N ILE A 87 -16.18 -6.81 -1.15
CA ILE A 87 -17.60 -7.04 -0.91
C ILE A 87 -17.88 -7.23 0.58
N PHE A 88 -17.14 -8.11 1.26
CA PHE A 88 -17.32 -8.35 2.69
C PHE A 88 -17.08 -7.10 3.54
N ASN A 89 -16.03 -6.31 3.22
CA ASN A 89 -15.75 -5.08 3.96
C ASN A 89 -16.87 -4.04 3.76
N SER A 90 -17.31 -3.84 2.51
CA SER A 90 -18.41 -2.93 2.19
C SER A 90 -19.73 -3.34 2.87
N LEU A 91 -20.04 -4.64 2.86
CA LEU A 91 -21.22 -5.18 3.54
C LEU A 91 -21.13 -5.05 5.07
N SER A 92 -19.95 -5.25 5.66
CA SER A 92 -19.75 -5.10 7.11
C SER A 92 -19.96 -3.64 7.55
N ILE A 93 -19.44 -2.67 6.79
CA ILE A 93 -19.62 -1.24 7.06
C ILE A 93 -21.09 -0.85 6.90
N LEU A 94 -21.74 -1.29 5.82
CA LEU A 94 -23.15 -1.03 5.57
C LEU A 94 -24.04 -1.61 6.67
N ALA A 95 -23.78 -2.85 7.10
CA ALA A 95 -24.50 -3.51 8.18
C ALA A 95 -24.35 -2.74 9.50
N GLY A 96 -23.13 -2.33 9.85
CA GLY A 96 -22.88 -1.52 11.04
C GLY A 96 -23.61 -0.17 10.99
N PHE A 97 -23.64 0.49 9.83
CA PHE A 97 -24.34 1.77 9.64
C PHE A 97 -25.86 1.63 9.75
N VAL A 98 -26.44 0.64 9.08
CA VAL A 98 -27.89 0.35 9.16
C VAL A 98 -28.27 0.04 10.60
N PHE A 99 -27.49 -0.79 11.29
CA PHE A 99 -27.73 -1.14 12.68
C PHE A 99 -27.67 0.09 13.61
N ALA A 100 -26.66 0.96 13.43
CA ALA A 100 -26.54 2.21 14.18
C ALA A 100 -27.76 3.13 13.99
N LEU A 101 -28.22 3.28 12.74
CA LEU A 101 -29.41 4.07 12.42
C LEU A 101 -30.67 3.46 13.02
N THR A 102 -30.83 2.14 12.97
CA THR A 102 -31.98 1.46 13.59
C THR A 102 -32.00 1.70 15.09
N LEU A 103 -30.88 1.56 15.79
CA LEU A 103 -30.79 1.88 17.21
C LEU A 103 -31.14 3.34 17.50
N LEU A 104 -30.58 4.28 16.71
CA LEU A 104 -30.87 5.70 16.87
C LEU A 104 -32.37 5.99 16.72
N VAL A 105 -33.01 5.45 15.69
CA VAL A 105 -34.46 5.62 15.45
C VAL A 105 -35.29 5.01 16.57
N CYS A 106 -34.94 3.81 17.05
CA CYS A 106 -35.61 3.17 18.18
C CYS A 106 -35.50 4.01 19.46
N CYS A 107 -34.32 4.55 19.75
CA CYS A 107 -34.10 5.38 20.92
C CYS A 107 -34.87 6.72 20.86
N ILE A 108 -34.91 7.37 19.69
CA ILE A 108 -35.69 8.60 19.47
C ILE A 108 -37.19 8.32 19.64
N HIS A 109 -37.67 7.20 19.11
CA HIS A 109 -39.10 6.85 19.17
C HIS A 109 -39.59 6.60 20.60
N GLU A 110 -38.78 5.98 21.46
CA GLU A 110 -39.18 5.76 22.86
C GLU A 110 -39.12 7.02 23.71
N GLY A 111 -38.29 8.01 23.37
CA GLY A 111 -38.20 9.29 24.09
C GLY A 111 -37.78 9.19 25.56
N ARG A 112 -37.37 8.00 26.03
CA ARG A 112 -37.04 7.72 27.44
C ARG A 112 -35.55 7.71 27.74
N TYR A 113 -34.70 7.59 26.72
CA TYR A 113 -33.26 7.45 26.92
C TYR A 113 -32.58 8.80 26.94
N LYS A 114 -31.63 8.96 27.87
CA LYS A 114 -30.70 10.08 27.84
C LYS A 114 -29.78 9.91 26.63
N THR A 115 -29.37 11.02 26.02
CA THR A 115 -28.46 11.04 24.86
C THR A 115 -27.21 10.19 25.07
N ASP A 116 -26.72 10.15 26.31
CA ASP A 116 -25.48 9.47 26.69
C ASP A 116 -25.62 7.95 26.62
N GLU A 117 -26.77 7.42 27.04
CA GLU A 117 -27.07 5.99 27.02
C GLU A 117 -27.20 5.48 25.58
N VAL A 118 -27.87 6.26 24.72
CA VAL A 118 -28.02 5.97 23.29
C VAL A 118 -26.65 5.95 22.61
N PHE A 119 -25.79 6.91 22.96
CA PHE A 119 -24.45 7.00 22.41
C PHE A 119 -23.58 5.82 22.83
N ILE A 120 -23.57 5.46 24.12
CA ILE A 120 -22.83 4.30 24.63
C ILE A 120 -23.33 3.02 23.96
N ALA A 121 -24.64 2.79 23.92
CA ALA A 121 -25.22 1.61 23.29
C ALA A 121 -24.82 1.51 21.82
N THR A 122 -25.03 2.58 21.04
CA THR A 122 -24.67 2.63 19.62
C THR A 122 -23.20 2.31 19.41
N SER A 123 -22.33 2.80 20.29
CA SER A 123 -20.87 2.60 20.18
C SER A 123 -20.45 1.18 20.49
N VAL A 124 -20.98 0.60 21.57
CA VAL A 124 -20.70 -0.78 21.95
C VAL A 124 -21.13 -1.73 20.85
N PHE A 125 -22.32 -1.52 20.26
CA PHE A 125 -22.82 -2.42 19.22
C PHE A 125 -22.22 -2.19 17.82
N THR A 126 -21.77 -0.98 17.49
CA THR A 126 -21.11 -0.71 16.20
C THR A 126 -19.63 -1.09 16.19
N SER A 127 -18.98 -1.08 17.37
CA SER A 127 -17.55 -1.40 17.52
C SER A 127 -17.11 -2.73 16.90
N PRO A 128 -17.87 -3.86 16.97
CA PRO A 128 -17.43 -5.13 16.39
C PRO A 128 -17.39 -5.08 14.86
N PHE A 129 -18.33 -4.38 14.22
CA PHE A 129 -18.35 -4.20 12.76
C PHE A 129 -17.15 -3.38 12.29
N ILE A 130 -16.82 -2.34 13.04
CA ILE A 130 -15.66 -1.48 12.82
C ILE A 130 -14.35 -2.27 12.95
N ILE A 131 -14.20 -3.04 14.04
CA ILE A 131 -13.02 -3.87 14.29
C ILE A 131 -12.89 -4.94 13.21
N THR A 132 -13.99 -5.58 12.82
CA THR A 132 -13.99 -6.60 11.76
C THR A 132 -13.56 -6.01 10.42
N ALA A 133 -14.14 -4.87 10.03
CA ALA A 133 -13.77 -4.14 8.82
C ALA A 133 -12.27 -3.76 8.83
N PHE A 134 -11.76 -3.29 9.97
CA PHE A 134 -10.36 -2.98 10.15
C PHE A 134 -9.45 -4.19 9.96
N VAL A 135 -9.74 -5.32 10.61
CA VAL A 135 -8.96 -6.56 10.49
C VAL A 135 -8.98 -7.08 9.04
N LEU A 136 -10.13 -7.08 8.38
CA LEU A 136 -10.25 -7.48 6.97
C LEU A 136 -9.43 -6.59 6.03
N ASN A 137 -9.35 -5.29 6.33
CA ASN A 137 -8.48 -4.36 5.62
C ASN A 137 -6.99 -4.71 5.80
N LEU A 138 -6.54 -4.99 7.04
CA LEU A 138 -5.15 -5.41 7.28
C LEU A 138 -4.80 -6.70 6.54
N ILE A 139 -5.71 -7.69 6.54
CA ILE A 139 -5.54 -8.94 5.80
C ILE A 139 -5.43 -8.66 4.28
N SER A 140 -6.28 -7.77 3.75
CA SER A 140 -6.24 -7.38 2.34
C SER A 140 -4.90 -6.75 1.97
N ILE A 141 -4.42 -5.82 2.78
CA ILE A 141 -3.14 -5.14 2.57
C ILE A 141 -2.00 -6.17 2.58
N ALA A 142 -1.97 -7.07 3.55
CA ALA A 142 -0.96 -8.14 3.61
C ALA A 142 -0.96 -8.99 2.33
N GLN A 143 -2.15 -9.34 1.84
CA GLN A 143 -2.32 -10.12 0.62
C GLN A 143 -1.86 -9.35 -0.61
N TYR A 144 -2.24 -8.08 -0.78
CA TYR A 144 -1.76 -7.27 -1.90
C TYR A 144 -0.27 -7.07 -1.87
N TRP A 145 0.30 -6.81 -0.70
CA TRP A 145 1.75 -6.66 -0.53
C TRP A 145 2.50 -7.93 -0.94
N SER A 146 1.93 -9.11 -0.66
CA SER A 146 2.53 -10.39 -1.08
C SER A 146 2.50 -10.61 -2.60
N LEU A 147 1.63 -9.91 -3.33
CA LEU A 147 1.54 -9.96 -4.79
C LEU A 147 2.48 -8.96 -5.48
N LEU A 148 2.96 -7.95 -4.77
CA LEU A 148 3.87 -6.96 -5.33
C LEU A 148 5.24 -7.60 -5.66
N PRO A 149 5.78 -7.32 -6.86
CA PRO A 149 7.15 -7.69 -7.17
C PRO A 149 8.16 -7.14 -6.14
N GLN A 150 9.20 -7.90 -5.83
CA GLN A 150 10.19 -7.55 -4.80
C GLN A 150 10.86 -6.17 -4.99
N HIS A 151 10.98 -5.69 -6.23
CA HIS A 151 11.56 -4.37 -6.51
C HIS A 151 10.67 -3.21 -6.01
N PHE A 152 9.35 -3.41 -5.91
CA PHE A 152 8.43 -2.40 -5.35
C PHE A 152 8.35 -2.49 -3.82
N SER A 153 8.46 -3.69 -3.26
CA SER A 153 8.38 -3.89 -1.82
C SER A 153 9.62 -3.42 -1.05
N ARG A 154 10.73 -3.09 -1.74
CA ARG A 154 12.01 -2.65 -1.14
C ARG A 154 12.50 -3.57 -0.01
N GLY A 155 12.20 -4.86 -0.11
CA GLY A 155 12.57 -5.85 0.92
C GLY A 155 11.66 -5.90 2.14
N PHE A 156 10.60 -5.09 2.22
CA PHE A 156 9.64 -5.19 3.32
C PHE A 156 8.76 -6.43 3.20
N SER A 157 8.68 -7.20 4.27
CA SER A 157 7.74 -8.32 4.37
C SER A 157 6.29 -7.80 4.46
N PRO A 158 5.29 -8.60 4.05
CA PRO A 158 3.87 -8.25 4.21
C PRO A 158 3.49 -7.90 5.66
N GLY A 159 4.07 -8.62 6.63
CA GLY A 159 3.86 -8.35 8.05
C GLY A 159 4.42 -7.00 8.49
N ALA A 160 5.58 -6.60 7.96
CA ALA A 160 6.14 -5.28 8.22
C ALA A 160 5.24 -4.16 7.66
N ALA A 161 4.69 -4.34 6.45
CA ALA A 161 3.76 -3.38 5.87
C ALA A 161 2.48 -3.20 6.72
N VAL A 162 1.92 -4.28 7.25
CA VAL A 162 0.79 -4.23 8.18
C VAL A 162 1.18 -3.56 9.51
N ALA A 163 2.35 -3.88 10.06
CA ALA A 163 2.83 -3.29 11.30
C ALA A 163 3.00 -1.76 11.20
N PHE A 164 3.47 -1.25 10.05
CA PHE A 164 3.58 0.19 9.83
C PHE A 164 2.22 0.91 9.82
N MET A 165 1.14 0.23 9.42
CA MET A 165 -0.22 0.78 9.51
C MET A 165 -0.73 0.90 10.95
N LEU A 166 -0.17 0.14 11.89
CA LEU A 166 -0.59 0.23 13.30
C LEU A 166 0.01 1.43 14.04
N ILE A 167 0.94 2.17 13.42
CA ILE A 167 1.58 3.34 14.03
C ILE A 167 0.80 4.60 13.62
N PRO A 168 -0.02 5.21 14.50
CA PRO A 168 -1.07 6.17 14.09
C PRO A 168 -0.59 7.37 13.27
N LEU A 169 0.51 8.01 13.67
CA LEU A 169 1.07 9.17 12.95
C LEU A 169 1.89 8.77 11.71
N PHE A 170 2.50 7.58 11.74
CA PHE A 170 3.27 7.05 10.62
C PHE A 170 2.35 6.50 9.53
N ASN A 171 1.14 6.07 9.90
CA ASN A 171 0.12 5.47 9.05
C ASN A 171 -0.35 6.42 7.94
N LEU A 172 -0.56 7.71 8.22
CA LEU A 172 -0.99 8.69 7.20
C LEU A 172 0.02 8.82 6.04
N TYR A 173 1.31 8.98 6.38
CA TYR A 173 2.38 9.04 5.38
C TYR A 173 2.55 7.70 4.64
N TRP A 174 2.52 6.59 5.37
CA TRP A 174 2.72 5.27 4.78
C TRP A 174 1.57 4.81 3.93
N VAL A 175 0.34 5.17 4.24
CA VAL A 175 -0.79 4.88 3.38
C VAL A 175 -0.68 5.63 2.07
N TRP A 176 -0.27 6.90 2.10
CA TRP A 176 -0.01 7.64 0.86
C TRP A 176 1.08 6.93 0.03
N ALA A 177 2.20 6.58 0.65
CA ALA A 177 3.30 5.89 -0.03
C ALA A 177 2.90 4.49 -0.55
N LEU A 178 2.10 3.76 0.23
CA LEU A 178 1.56 2.46 -0.14
C LEU A 178 0.57 2.58 -1.30
N HIS A 179 -0.22 3.65 -1.35
CA HIS A 179 -1.20 3.91 -2.40
C HIS A 179 -0.54 4.21 -3.74
N LEU A 180 0.42 5.14 -3.75
CA LEU A 180 1.19 5.46 -4.96
C LEU A 180 1.88 4.20 -5.51
N ARG A 181 2.49 3.41 -4.64
CA ARG A 181 3.22 2.20 -5.07
C ARG A 181 2.32 1.04 -5.48
N LEU A 182 1.19 0.83 -4.81
CA LEU A 182 0.21 -0.17 -5.25
C LEU A 182 -0.34 0.22 -6.61
N GLY A 183 -0.66 1.50 -6.82
CA GLY A 183 -1.14 2.03 -8.09
C GLY A 183 -0.12 1.83 -9.22
N ASP A 184 1.14 2.18 -8.97
CA ASP A 184 2.23 2.00 -9.93
C ASP A 184 2.47 0.51 -10.24
N GLY A 185 2.49 -0.35 -9.21
CA GLY A 185 2.67 -1.78 -9.39
C GLY A 185 1.51 -2.44 -10.15
N LEU A 186 0.27 -2.08 -9.83
CA LEU A 186 -0.93 -2.61 -10.49
C LEU A 186 -1.06 -2.11 -11.94
N SER A 187 -0.76 -0.84 -12.19
CA SER A 187 -0.79 -0.28 -13.54
C SER A 187 0.23 -0.95 -14.45
N GLN A 188 1.46 -1.19 -13.96
CA GLN A 188 2.48 -1.91 -14.72
C GLN A 188 2.12 -3.38 -14.96
N MET A 189 1.51 -4.06 -13.98
CA MET A 189 1.00 -5.43 -14.17
C MET A 189 -0.13 -5.48 -15.19
N THR A 190 -1.02 -4.49 -15.18
CA THR A 190 -2.13 -4.37 -16.14
C THR A 190 -1.60 -4.12 -17.56
N TYR A 191 -0.63 -3.22 -17.70
CA TYR A 191 0.01 -2.90 -18.99
C TYR A 191 0.64 -4.15 -19.64
N ARG A 192 1.21 -5.06 -18.83
CA ARG A 192 1.79 -6.31 -19.33
C ARG A 192 0.76 -7.38 -19.67
N GLN A 193 -0.45 -7.35 -19.09
CA GLN A 193 -1.41 -8.45 -19.21
C GLN A 193 -2.48 -8.22 -20.28
N THR A 194 -2.92 -6.99 -20.54
CA THR A 194 -3.87 -6.70 -21.62
C THR A 194 -3.90 -5.21 -21.99
N PRO A 195 -3.93 -4.82 -23.28
CA PRO A 195 -4.20 -3.43 -23.71
C PRO A 195 -5.68 -3.01 -23.53
N ALA A 196 -6.42 -3.66 -22.61
CA ALA A 196 -7.85 -3.45 -22.47
C ALA A 196 -8.16 -2.22 -21.59
N LYS A 197 -8.83 -1.25 -22.22
CA LYS A 197 -9.29 0.04 -21.69
C LYS A 197 -10.10 -0.11 -20.39
N GLY A 198 -9.71 0.64 -19.34
CA GLY A 198 -10.66 1.24 -18.39
C GLY A 198 -10.83 0.63 -17.00
N CYS A 199 -10.33 -0.58 -16.69
CA CYS A 199 -10.66 -1.24 -15.41
C CYS A 199 -9.77 -0.83 -14.21
N GLY A 200 -8.57 -0.28 -14.45
CA GLY A 200 -7.62 0.06 -13.38
C GLY A 200 -8.08 1.17 -12.43
N THR A 201 -8.82 2.16 -12.95
CA THR A 201 -9.27 3.33 -12.17
C THR A 201 -10.33 2.96 -11.14
N ALA A 202 -11.25 2.05 -11.49
CA ALA A 202 -12.30 1.58 -10.57
C ALA A 202 -11.72 0.78 -9.39
N ALA A 203 -10.69 -0.05 -9.64
CA ALA A 203 -9.99 -0.76 -8.58
C ALA A 203 -9.23 0.21 -7.65
N ALA A 204 -8.58 1.23 -8.20
CA ALA A 204 -7.91 2.26 -7.41
C ALA A 204 -8.89 3.06 -6.53
N ILE A 205 -10.07 3.42 -7.06
CA ILE A 205 -11.12 4.13 -6.31
C ILE A 205 -11.73 3.25 -5.21
N LEU A 206 -11.98 1.96 -5.49
CA LEU A 206 -12.47 1.02 -4.46
C LEU A 206 -11.44 0.77 -3.36
N ILE A 207 -10.15 0.73 -3.71
CA ILE A 207 -9.05 0.70 -2.74
C ILE A 207 -9.03 2.03 -1.96
N PHE A 208 -9.24 3.18 -2.60
CA PHE A 208 -9.30 4.49 -1.95
C PHE A 208 -10.45 4.59 -0.94
N LEU A 209 -11.65 4.13 -1.30
CA LEU A 209 -12.82 4.09 -0.41
C LEU A 209 -12.65 3.07 0.73
N GLY A 210 -12.11 1.88 0.43
CA GLY A 210 -11.84 0.85 1.41
C GLY A 210 -10.73 1.22 2.41
N ILE A 211 -9.79 2.08 2.01
CA ILE A 211 -8.65 2.54 2.83
C ILE A 211 -8.93 3.88 3.52
N ILE A 212 -9.74 4.78 2.98
CA ILE A 212 -10.19 5.98 3.72
C ILE A 212 -11.04 5.59 4.92
N SER A 213 -11.82 4.50 4.81
CA SER A 213 -12.62 3.95 5.91
C SER A 213 -11.80 3.71 7.21
N PRO A 214 -10.64 3.03 7.20
CA PRO A 214 -9.80 2.90 8.39
C PRO A 214 -9.08 4.19 8.83
N PHE A 215 -9.20 5.32 8.13
CA PHE A 215 -8.77 6.64 8.64
C PHE A 215 -9.91 7.45 9.25
N THR A 216 -11.12 7.34 8.71
CA THR A 216 -12.29 7.91 9.37
C THR A 216 -12.53 7.23 10.69
N LEU A 217 -12.21 5.95 10.85
CA LEU A 217 -12.42 5.22 12.10
C LEU A 217 -11.57 5.69 13.29
N PRO A 218 -10.23 5.86 13.21
CA PRO A 218 -9.44 6.48 14.27
C PRO A 218 -9.81 7.94 14.53
N LEU A 219 -10.14 8.71 13.50
CA LEU A 219 -10.60 10.10 13.67
C LEU A 219 -11.96 10.15 14.36
N GLN A 220 -12.87 9.24 14.03
CA GLN A 220 -14.14 9.07 14.73
C GLN A 220 -13.91 8.60 16.16
N PHE A 221 -12.96 7.70 16.40
CA PHE A 221 -12.61 7.22 17.74
C PHE A 221 -11.93 8.30 18.60
N ILE A 222 -11.07 9.13 18.01
CA ILE A 222 -10.48 10.29 18.69
C ILE A 222 -11.56 11.34 18.98
N GLY A 223 -12.41 11.66 17.99
CA GLY A 223 -13.56 12.54 18.19
C GLY A 223 -14.51 12.01 19.27
N TYR A 224 -14.68 10.69 19.33
CA TYR A 224 -15.45 9.97 20.34
C TYR A 224 -14.86 10.12 21.75
N LEU A 225 -13.56 9.89 21.90
CA LEU A 225 -12.85 10.09 23.16
C LEU A 225 -12.87 11.56 23.61
N ILE A 226 -12.68 12.49 22.68
CA ILE A 226 -12.79 13.94 22.96
C ILE A 226 -14.21 14.29 23.40
N GLY A 227 -15.23 13.73 22.75
CA GLY A 227 -16.63 13.91 23.13
C GLY A 227 -16.91 13.43 24.55
N ILE A 228 -16.46 12.22 24.91
CA ILE A 228 -16.61 11.67 26.26
C ILE A 228 -15.87 12.54 27.29
N CYS A 229 -14.60 12.87 27.04
CA CYS A 229 -13.79 13.67 27.96
C CYS A 229 -14.32 15.10 28.14
N GLY A 230 -14.77 15.73 27.05
CA GLY A 230 -15.36 17.07 27.06
C GLY A 230 -16.69 17.09 27.81
N TYR A 231 -17.53 16.08 27.59
CA TYR A 231 -18.82 15.96 28.28
C TYR A 231 -18.67 15.71 29.78
N HIS A 232 -17.77 14.79 30.19
CA HIS A 232 -17.50 14.52 31.60
C HIS A 232 -16.96 15.75 32.33
N SER A 233 -16.23 16.62 31.62
CA SER A 233 -15.73 17.88 32.15
C SER A 233 -16.84 18.92 32.31
N ALA A 234 -17.81 18.96 31.39
CA ALA A 234 -18.96 19.87 31.46
C ALA A 234 -19.97 19.47 32.55
N ALA A 235 -20.23 18.16 32.73
CA ALA A 235 -21.17 17.67 33.72
C ALA A 235 -20.77 18.05 35.16
N LYS A 236 -19.46 18.08 35.46
CA LYS A 236 -18.94 18.48 36.79
C LYS A 236 -19.12 19.96 37.12
N VAL A 237 -19.46 20.81 36.15
CA VAL A 237 -19.65 22.25 36.36
C VAL A 237 -21.11 22.59 36.72
N ILE A 238 -22.04 21.65 36.50
CA ILE A 238 -23.48 21.89 36.60
C ILE A 238 -24.09 21.29 37.88
N GLU A 239 -23.37 20.48 38.65
CA GLU A 239 -23.80 20.02 39.97
C GLU A 239 -23.40 21.06 41.04
N PRO A 240 -24.36 21.80 41.63
CA PRO A 240 -24.11 22.72 42.75
C PRO A 240 -23.89 21.99 44.08
#